data_AF-A0A852VGW9-F1
#
_entry.id   AF-A0A852VGW9-F1
#
_cell.length_a   1.000
_cell.length_b   1.000
_cell.length_c   1.000
_cell.angle_alpha   90.00
_cell.angle_beta   90.00
_cell.angle_gamma   90.00
#
_symmetry.space_group_name_H-M   'P 1'
#
loop_
_entity.id
_entity.type
_entity.pdbx_description
1 polymer ?
#
loop_
_entity_poly.entity_id
_entity_poly.type
_entity_poly.pdbx_seq_one_letter_code
_entity_poly.pdbx_strand_id
1 'polypeptide(L)'
;MRPLFHPSVQDVTVEAILHALSDPVRVAIYADIVGQNCSHNCVAFSNISEKPIPKSTLSQHFKILREAGLIRGERQGVEMHNTSRCAEIDKRFPGLIGAIVTAHKVQLAEGERQTRAAKSKAARRTARSK
;
A
#
# COMPACT_ATOMS: atom_id res chain seq x y z
N MET A 1 26.30 -6.52 1.01
CA MET A 1 24.85 -6.21 1.04
C MET A 1 24.65 -4.81 0.47
N ARG A 2 23.72 -4.61 -0.47
CA ARG A 2 23.48 -3.31 -1.11
C ARG A 2 22.85 -2.33 -0.08
N PRO A 3 23.35 -1.09 0.05
CA PRO A 3 22.76 -0.09 0.94
C PRO A 3 21.28 0.12 0.61
N LEU A 4 20.44 0.25 1.64
CA LEU A 4 19.06 0.70 1.43
C LEU A 4 19.14 2.20 1.11
N PHE A 5 18.68 2.59 -0.06
CA PHE A 5 18.60 3.99 -0.45
C PHE A 5 17.31 4.60 0.09
N HIS A 6 17.43 5.75 0.76
CA HIS A 6 16.30 6.54 1.22
C HIS A 6 16.57 8.00 0.83
N PRO A 7 15.76 8.61 -0.04
CA PRO A 7 15.94 10.00 -0.40
C PRO A 7 15.68 10.92 0.80
N SER A 8 16.34 12.07 0.84
CA SER A 8 15.99 13.14 1.77
C SER A 8 14.54 13.57 1.51
N VAL A 9 13.84 14.04 2.55
CA VAL A 9 12.47 14.57 2.39
C VAL A 9 12.43 15.68 1.36
N GLN A 10 13.53 16.42 1.19
CA GLN A 10 13.72 17.54 0.25
C GLN A 10 13.96 17.10 -1.21
N ASP A 11 14.33 15.84 -1.42
CA ASP A 11 14.53 15.28 -2.77
C ASP A 11 13.28 14.52 -3.27
N VAL A 12 12.32 14.26 -2.37
CA VAL A 12 11.07 13.57 -2.75
C VAL A 12 10.18 14.47 -3.60
N THR A 13 9.91 14.06 -4.84
CA THR A 13 9.03 14.80 -5.73
C THR A 13 7.60 14.23 -5.74
N VAL A 14 6.63 15.04 -6.14
CA VAL A 14 5.22 14.61 -6.23
C VAL A 14 5.05 13.55 -7.32
N GLU A 15 5.79 13.66 -8.42
CA GLU A 15 5.80 12.70 -9.53
C GLU A 15 6.27 11.32 -9.04
N ALA A 16 7.31 11.27 -8.20
CA ALA A 16 7.79 10.02 -7.62
C ALA A 16 6.75 9.39 -6.68
N ILE A 17 6.06 10.20 -5.86
CA ILE A 17 4.97 9.74 -5.00
C ILE A 17 3.82 9.16 -5.82
N LEU A 18 3.33 9.90 -6.81
CA LEU A 18 2.22 9.48 -7.67
C LEU A 18 2.59 8.26 -8.50
N HIS A 19 3.82 8.20 -9.03
CA HIS A 19 4.31 7.03 -9.73
C HIS A 19 4.34 5.80 -8.81
N ALA A 20 4.81 5.95 -7.57
CA ALA A 20 4.81 4.88 -6.58
C ALA A 20 3.41 4.46 -6.13
N LEU A 21 2.43 5.36 -6.10
CA LEU A 21 1.05 5.05 -5.68
C LEU A 21 0.09 4.73 -6.85
N SER A 22 0.56 4.79 -8.10
CA SER A 22 -0.25 4.46 -9.29
C SER A 22 -0.63 2.98 -9.41
N ASP A 23 0.00 2.10 -8.62
CA ASP A 23 -0.25 0.66 -8.63
C ASP A 23 -1.16 0.27 -7.47
N PRO A 24 -2.24 -0.51 -7.73
CA PRO A 24 -3.25 -0.85 -6.73
C PRO A 24 -2.68 -1.67 -5.56
N VAL A 25 -1.65 -2.49 -5.81
CA VAL A 25 -1.00 -3.28 -4.75
C VAL A 25 -0.12 -2.36 -3.91
N ARG A 26 0.64 -1.44 -4.51
CA ARG A 26 1.49 -0.49 -3.78
C ARG A 26 0.69 0.46 -2.91
N VAL A 27 -0.41 1.01 -3.42
CA VAL A 27 -1.27 1.90 -2.62
C VAL A 27 -1.98 1.14 -1.50
N ALA A 28 -2.36 -0.13 -1.70
CA ALA A 28 -2.92 -0.97 -0.64
C ALA A 28 -1.87 -1.25 0.46
N ILE A 29 -0.65 -1.66 0.08
CA ILE A 29 0.48 -1.84 1.02
C ILE A 29 0.71 -0.56 1.82
N TYR A 30 0.77 0.59 1.13
CA TYR A 30 1.06 1.85 1.78
C TYR A 30 -0.08 2.33 2.69
N ALA A 31 -1.33 2.22 2.26
CA ALA A 31 -2.50 2.56 3.05
C ALA A 31 -2.60 1.72 4.32
N ASP A 32 -2.20 0.45 4.25
CA ASP A 32 -2.12 -0.46 5.39
C ASP A 32 -1.03 -0.02 6.39
N ILE A 33 0.17 0.28 5.89
CA ILE A 33 1.29 0.81 6.70
C ILE A 33 0.93 2.13 7.39
N VAL A 34 0.19 3.02 6.71
CA VAL A 34 -0.26 4.30 7.27
C VAL A 34 -1.39 4.10 8.29
N GLY A 35 -2.35 3.20 8.01
CA GLY A 35 -3.50 2.94 8.87
C GLY A 35 -3.17 2.29 10.21
N GLN A 36 -2.03 1.61 10.32
CA GLN A 36 -1.61 0.86 11.52
C GLN A 36 -0.68 1.65 12.46
N ASN A 37 -0.47 2.94 12.21
CA ASN A 37 0.21 3.85 13.14
C ASN A 37 1.60 3.37 13.61
N CYS A 38 2.52 3.21 12.65
CA CYS A 38 3.96 3.13 12.84
C CYS A 38 4.46 1.86 13.57
N SER A 39 4.79 0.82 12.78
CA SER A 39 5.83 -0.19 13.02
C SER A 39 5.31 -1.60 12.75
N HIS A 40 5.56 -2.15 11.55
CA HIS A 40 5.40 -3.59 11.32
C HIS A 40 6.56 -4.24 10.57
N ASN A 41 6.91 -5.42 11.07
CA ASN A 41 7.92 -6.34 10.57
C ASN A 41 7.43 -6.92 9.24
N CYS A 42 8.33 -7.08 8.27
CA CYS A 42 8.03 -7.57 6.90
C CYS A 42 7.30 -8.92 6.79
N VAL A 43 7.00 -9.61 7.89
CA VAL A 43 6.42 -10.96 7.90
C VAL A 43 4.88 -10.94 7.77
N ALA A 44 4.20 -9.86 8.15
CA ALA A 44 2.73 -9.81 8.19
C ALA A 44 2.03 -9.55 6.83
N PHE A 45 2.78 -9.12 5.81
CA PHE A 45 2.22 -8.60 4.55
C PHE A 45 1.82 -9.67 3.52
N SER A 46 1.84 -10.96 3.88
CA SER A 46 1.46 -12.07 2.97
C SER A 46 -0.04 -12.09 2.60
N ASN A 47 -0.87 -11.26 3.26
CA ASN A 47 -2.33 -11.34 3.18
C ASN A 47 -3.04 -10.04 2.71
N ILE A 48 -2.32 -9.07 2.11
CA ILE A 48 -2.90 -7.76 1.71
C ILE A 48 -3.86 -7.89 0.50
N SER A 49 -3.87 -9.02 -0.20
CA SER A 49 -4.75 -9.26 -1.33
C SER A 49 -5.29 -10.69 -1.25
N GLU A 50 -6.48 -10.93 -1.83
CA GLU A 50 -7.10 -12.27 -1.92
C GLU A 50 -6.19 -13.35 -2.56
N LYS A 51 -5.06 -12.92 -3.16
CA LYS A 51 -3.98 -13.79 -3.64
C LYS A 51 -2.70 -13.59 -2.83
N PRO A 52 -2.03 -14.69 -2.40
CA PRO A 52 -0.72 -14.62 -1.79
C PRO A 52 0.29 -14.04 -2.79
N ILE A 53 0.82 -12.86 -2.48
CA ILE A 53 1.83 -12.21 -3.31
C ILE A 53 3.20 -12.85 -3.01
N PRO A 54 3.97 -13.30 -4.02
CA PRO A 54 5.30 -13.83 -3.81
C PRO A 54 6.23 -12.82 -3.09
N LYS A 55 7.11 -13.32 -2.22
CA LYS A 55 8.08 -12.51 -1.45
C LYS A 55 9.00 -11.65 -2.34
N SER A 56 9.32 -12.12 -3.54
CA SER A 56 10.13 -11.38 -4.53
C SER A 56 9.41 -10.12 -5.03
N THR A 57 8.12 -10.24 -5.35
CA THR A 57 7.26 -9.15 -5.81
C THR A 57 7.03 -8.11 -4.72
N LEU A 58 6.77 -8.54 -3.48
CA LEU A 58 6.67 -7.64 -2.33
C LEU A 58 7.95 -6.84 -2.10
N SER A 59 9.11 -7.49 -2.19
CA SER A 59 10.41 -6.82 -2.04
C SER A 59 10.61 -5.70 -3.06
N GLN A 60 10.14 -5.90 -4.29
CA GLN A 60 10.19 -4.88 -5.35
C GLN A 60 9.24 -3.71 -5.07
N HIS A 61 8.02 -3.98 -4.59
CA HIS A 61 7.10 -2.92 -4.17
C HIS A 61 7.66 -2.07 -3.03
N PHE A 62 8.25 -2.70 -2.01
CA PHE A 62 8.93 -1.98 -0.92
C PHE A 62 10.13 -1.17 -1.40
N LYS A 63 10.88 -1.67 -2.39
CA LYS A 63 11.97 -0.91 -3.00
C LYS A 63 11.45 0.38 -3.64
N ILE A 64 10.41 0.29 -4.46
CA ILE A 64 9.81 1.45 -5.14
C ILE A 64 9.26 2.47 -4.14
N LEU A 65 8.51 2.01 -3.13
CA LEU A 65 7.97 2.88 -2.08
C LEU A 65 9.08 3.60 -1.29
N ARG A 66 10.22 2.94 -1.08
CA ARG A 66 11.37 3.50 -0.37
C ARG A 66 12.13 4.50 -1.24
N GLU A 67 12.33 4.19 -2.51
CA GLU A 67 12.96 5.08 -3.49
C GLU A 67 12.11 6.34 -3.75
N ALA A 68 10.78 6.24 -3.63
CA ALA A 68 9.87 7.39 -3.63
C ALA A 68 9.84 8.16 -2.30
N GLY A 69 10.55 7.69 -1.27
CA GLY A 69 10.63 8.34 0.04
C GLY A 69 9.38 8.20 0.92
N LEU A 70 8.42 7.35 0.55
CA LEU A 70 7.19 7.12 1.30
C LEU A 70 7.39 6.27 2.56
N ILE A 71 8.38 5.38 2.52
CA ILE A 71 8.73 4.48 3.63
C ILE A 71 10.21 4.50 3.95
N ARG A 72 10.55 4.14 5.19
CA ARG A 72 11.90 3.91 5.68
C ARG A 72 12.06 2.44 6.03
N GLY A 73 12.91 1.75 5.29
CA GLY A 73 13.32 0.38 5.62
C GLY A 73 14.55 0.36 6.53
N GLU A 74 14.48 -0.35 7.65
CA GLU A 74 15.57 -0.59 8.59
C GLU A 74 15.71 -2.10 8.85
N ARG A 75 16.94 -2.57 9.06
CA ARG A 75 17.19 -3.97 9.40
C ARG A 75 17.30 -4.11 10.91
N GLN A 76 16.46 -4.95 11.48
CA GLN A 76 16.52 -5.35 12.88
C GLN A 76 16.82 -6.85 12.93
N GLY A 77 18.11 -7.18 13.06
CA GLY A 77 18.58 -8.57 13.01
C GLY A 77 18.36 -9.23 11.65
N VAL A 78 17.56 -10.29 11.63
CA VAL A 78 17.22 -11.07 10.42
C VAL A 78 16.01 -10.47 9.69
N GLU A 79 15.23 -9.62 10.36
CA GLU A 79 14.01 -9.05 9.82
C GLU A 79 14.23 -7.66 9.24
N MET A 80 13.44 -7.36 8.20
CA MET A 80 13.34 -6.02 7.64
C MET A 80 12.09 -5.35 8.23
N HIS A 81 12.26 -4.13 8.70
CA HIS A 81 11.20 -3.33 9.27
C HIS A 81 10.94 -2.13 8.36
N ASN A 82 9.69 -1.84 8.02
CA ASN A 82 9.35 -0.67 7.21
C ASN A 82 8.42 0.26 7.97
N THR A 83 8.85 1.51 8.11
CA THR A 83 8.11 2.57 8.81
C THR A 83 7.60 3.58 7.80
N SER A 84 6.36 4.05 7.97
CA SER A 84 5.81 5.12 7.14
C SER A 84 6.56 6.43 7.41
N ARG A 85 6.83 7.21 6.35
CA ARG A 85 7.33 8.59 6.46
C ARG A 85 6.22 9.62 6.25
N CYS A 86 4.97 9.22 6.50
CA CYS A 86 3.79 10.04 6.21
C CYS A 86 3.88 11.43 6.87
N ALA A 87 4.30 11.50 8.13
CA ALA A 87 4.43 12.78 8.85
C ALA A 87 5.51 13.71 8.27
N GLU A 88 6.61 13.15 7.73
CA GLU A 88 7.65 13.94 7.07
C GLU A 88 7.18 14.48 5.71
N ILE A 89 6.51 13.63 4.94
CA ILE A 89 5.96 13.98 3.63
C ILE A 89 4.84 15.01 3.79
N ASP A 90 3.97 14.85 4.79
CA ASP A 90 2.85 15.77 5.04
C ASP A 90 3.34 17.18 5.42
N LYS A 91 4.49 17.31 6.09
CA LYS A 91 5.12 18.63 6.31
C LYS A 91 5.52 19.32 5.00
N ARG A 92 5.90 18.56 3.97
CA ARG A 92 6.31 19.10 2.67
C ARG A 92 5.13 19.28 1.71
N PHE A 93 4.22 18.32 1.68
CA PHE A 93 3.06 18.25 0.79
C PHE A 93 1.80 17.99 1.63
N PRO A 94 1.31 19.01 2.35
CA PRO A 94 0.22 18.84 3.31
C PRO A 94 -1.05 18.33 2.64
N GLY A 95 -1.63 17.27 3.21
CA GLY A 95 -2.91 16.71 2.79
C GLY A 95 -2.86 15.81 1.54
N LEU A 96 -1.74 15.76 0.80
CA LEU A 96 -1.62 14.95 -0.43
C LEU A 96 -1.82 13.46 -0.15
N ILE A 97 -1.04 12.92 0.79
CA ILE A 97 -1.08 11.50 1.14
C ILE A 97 -2.44 11.13 1.76
N GLY A 98 -2.94 11.99 2.66
CA GLY A 98 -4.26 11.78 3.27
C GLY A 98 -5.38 11.71 2.23
N ALA A 99 -5.36 12.61 1.23
CA ALA A 99 -6.33 12.61 0.14
C ALA A 99 -6.26 11.32 -0.71
N ILE A 100 -5.05 10.88 -1.09
CA ILE A 100 -4.86 9.66 -1.90
C ILE A 100 -5.33 8.42 -1.13
N VAL A 101 -4.92 8.27 0.13
CA VAL A 101 -5.34 7.11 0.96
C VAL A 101 -6.85 7.11 1.18
N THR A 102 -7.45 8.27 1.40
CA THR A 102 -8.92 8.39 1.55
C THR A 102 -9.63 8.02 0.25
N ALA A 103 -9.19 8.53 -0.90
CA ALA A 103 -9.74 8.18 -2.21
C ALA A 103 -9.62 6.67 -2.49
N HIS A 104 -8.48 6.07 -2.14
CA HIS A 104 -8.27 4.63 -2.28
C HIS A 104 -9.23 3.81 -1.42
N LYS A 105 -9.47 4.23 -0.16
CA LYS A 105 -10.45 3.57 0.72
C LYS A 105 -11.88 3.65 0.15
N VAL A 106 -12.26 4.79 -0.45
CA VAL A 106 -13.56 4.93 -1.13
C VAL A 106 -13.65 3.94 -2.29
N GLN A 107 -12.61 3.84 -3.12
CA GLN A 107 -12.56 2.91 -4.25
C GLN A 107 -12.66 1.43 -3.81
N LEU A 108 -11.97 1.04 -2.73
CA LEU A 108 -12.08 -0.31 -2.16
C LEU A 108 -13.50 -0.60 -1.69
N ALA A 109 -14.12 0.32 -0.95
CA ALA A 109 -15.50 0.17 -0.47
C ALA A 109 -16.52 0.08 -1.62
N GLU A 110 -16.29 0.78 -2.73
CA GLU A 110 -17.11 0.66 -3.94
C GLU A 110 -16.91 -0.69 -4.66
N GLY A 111 -15.67 -1.16 -4.77
CA GLY A 111 -15.36 -2.48 -5.34
C GLY A 111 -15.99 -3.63 -4.54
N GLU A 112 -15.98 -3.55 -3.21
CA GLU A 112 -16.67 -4.52 -2.34
C GLU A 112 -18.20 -4.50 -2.52
N ARG A 113 -18.80 -3.31 -2.70
CA ARG A 113 -20.24 -3.21 -2.99
C ARG A 113 -20.58 -3.82 -4.35
N GLN A 114 -19.75 -3.58 -5.37
CA GLN A 114 -19.95 -4.14 -6.71
C GLN A 114 -19.81 -5.67 -6.73
N THR A 115 -18.79 -6.22 -6.04
CA THR A 115 -18.60 -7.68 -5.93
C THR A 115 -19.73 -8.35 -5.14
N ARG A 116 -20.21 -7.75 -4.03
CA ARG A 116 -21.37 -8.25 -3.27
C ARG A 116 -22.66 -8.18 -4.09
N ALA A 117 -22.90 -7.09 -4.82
CA ALA A 117 -24.05 -6.95 -5.70
C ALA A 117 -24.03 -8.00 -6.83
N ALA A 118 -22.88 -8.24 -7.45
CA ALA A 118 -22.69 -9.27 -8.48
C ALA A 118 -22.90 -10.70 -7.93
N LYS A 119 -22.35 -11.02 -6.75
CA LYS A 119 -22.58 -12.31 -6.07
C LYS A 119 -24.06 -12.54 -5.73
N SER A 120 -24.78 -11.51 -5.26
CA SER A 120 -26.22 -11.64 -4.97
C SER A 120 -27.06 -11.87 -6.23
N LYS A 121 -26.73 -11.21 -7.36
CA LYS A 121 -27.39 -11.43 -8.66
C LYS A 121 -27.11 -12.83 -9.21
N ALA A 122 -25.88 -13.34 -9.05
CA ALA A 122 -25.53 -14.70 -9.46
C ALA A 122 -26.28 -15.77 -8.64
N ALA A 123 -26.35 -15.61 -7.31
CA ALA A 123 -27.11 -16.51 -6.43
C ALA A 123 -28.63 -16.50 -6.72
N ARG A 124 -29.19 -15.33 -7.08
CA ARG A 124 -30.62 -15.22 -7.46
C ARG A 124 -30.93 -15.85 -8.82
N ARG A 125 -29.97 -15.91 -9.74
CA ARG A 125 -30.12 -16.57 -11.05
C ARG A 125 -30.08 -18.09 -10.92
N THR A 126 -29.21 -18.64 -10.08
CA THR A 126 -29.14 -20.10 -9.85
C THR A 126 -30.35 -20.64 -9.10
N ALA A 127 -30.97 -19.85 -8.22
CA ALA A 127 -32.20 -20.23 -7.50
C ALA A 127 -33.49 -20.20 -8.35
N ARG A 128 -33.46 -19.59 -9.56
CA ARG A 128 -34.64 -19.45 -10.43
C ARG A 128 -34.66 -20.46 -11.59
N SER A 129 -33.61 -21.27 -11.72
CA SER A 129 -33.46 -22.32 -12.75
C SER A 129 -33.58 -23.74 -12.18
N LYS A 130 -34.16 -23.87 -10.99
CA LYS A 130 -34.50 -25.11 -10.29
C LYS A 130 -35.96 -25.03 -9.89
#